data_AF-A0A8I5NBC1-F1
#
_entry.id   AF-A0A8I5NBC1-F1
#
_cell.length_a   1.000
_cell.length_b   1.000
_cell.length_c   1.000
_cell.angle_alpha   90.00
_cell.angle_beta   90.00
_cell.angle_gamma   90.00
#
_symmetry.space_group_name_H-M   'P 1'
#
loop_
_entity.id
_entity.type
_entity.pdbx_description
1 polymer ?
#
loop_
_entity_poly.entity_id
_entity_poly.type
_entity_poly.pdbx_seq_one_letter_code
_entity_poly.pdbx_strand_id
1 'polypeptide(L)'
;MKSGSYLLLRIVFALRSLVKPKIVEKRTKKFIWHQSDRYIKMKPNWRKPRGTDNGVHRRFKGQILMPNVGYGSNKNYKAHAAQWLLEVPVSRHQGAESAADMQQILLC
;
A
#
# COMPACT_ATOMS: atom_id res chain seq x y z
N MET A 1 9.78 -18.41 35.89
CA MET A 1 8.53 -17.61 35.90
C MET A 1 8.68 -16.34 35.05
N LYS A 2 8.85 -16.46 33.72
CA LYS A 2 8.94 -15.28 32.82
C LYS A 2 7.67 -15.10 31.97
N SER A 3 6.61 -15.87 32.19
CA SER A 3 5.42 -15.92 31.32
C SER A 3 4.56 -14.64 31.27
N GLY A 4 4.66 -13.75 32.27
CA GLY A 4 3.83 -12.54 32.35
C GLY A 4 4.25 -11.39 31.43
N SER A 5 5.55 -11.25 31.12
CA SER A 5 6.04 -10.12 30.32
C SER A 5 5.63 -10.20 28.85
N TYR A 6 5.56 -11.41 28.30
CA TYR A 6 5.20 -11.64 26.90
C TYR A 6 3.71 -11.35 26.62
N LEU A 7 2.85 -11.62 27.60
CA LEU A 7 1.41 -11.37 27.51
C LEU A 7 1.10 -9.87 27.50
N LEU A 8 1.76 -9.10 28.38
CA LEU A 8 1.62 -7.65 28.41
C LEU A 8 2.17 -6.98 27.14
N LEU A 9 3.33 -7.43 26.64
CA LEU A 9 3.89 -6.93 25.38
C LEU A 9 2.97 -7.20 24.17
N ARG A 10 2.31 -8.36 24.14
CA ARG A 10 1.31 -8.70 23.11
C ARG A 10 0.08 -7.80 23.15
N ILE A 11 -0.45 -7.55 24.34
CA ILE A 11 -1.63 -6.69 24.52
C ILE A 11 -1.32 -5.25 24.10
N VAL A 12 -0.17 -4.69 24.51
CA VAL A 12 0.22 -3.32 24.16
C VAL A 12 0.46 -3.16 22.64
N PHE A 13 1.04 -4.17 21.98
CA PHE A 13 1.21 -4.15 20.53
C PHE A 13 -0.13 -4.21 19.78
N ALA A 14 -1.09 -5.02 20.26
CA ALA A 14 -2.44 -5.12 19.68
C ALA A 14 -3.26 -3.83 19.86
N LEU A 15 -3.10 -3.11 20.97
CA LEU A 15 -3.79 -1.82 21.17
C LEU A 15 -3.21 -0.70 20.29
N ARG A 16 -1.91 -0.76 19.97
CA ARG A 16 -1.24 0.26 19.13
C ARG A 16 -1.68 0.20 17.66
N SER A 17 -2.12 -0.95 17.16
CA SER A 17 -2.63 -1.10 15.78
C SER A 17 -4.06 -0.58 15.59
N LEU A 18 -4.83 -0.46 16.68
CA LEU A 18 -6.22 0.00 16.64
C LEU A 18 -6.35 1.52 16.42
N VAL A 19 -5.34 2.28 16.85
CA VAL A 19 -5.27 3.73 16.63
C VAL A 19 -4.78 4.01 15.22
N LYS A 20 -5.65 4.53 14.36
CA LYS A 20 -5.31 4.91 12.98
C LYS A 20 -4.66 6.30 12.98
N PRO A 21 -3.36 6.44 12.71
CA PRO A 21 -2.76 7.76 12.56
C PRO A 21 -3.31 8.44 11.30
N LYS A 22 -3.57 9.76 11.38
CA LYS A 22 -3.97 10.55 10.22
C LYS A 22 -2.84 10.56 9.20
N ILE A 23 -3.04 9.92 8.06
CA ILE A 23 -2.08 9.94 6.94
C ILE A 23 -2.15 11.34 6.30
N VAL A 24 -1.09 12.11 6.48
CA VAL A 24 -0.93 13.43 5.86
C VAL A 24 -0.10 13.27 4.58
N GLU A 25 -0.78 13.31 3.44
CA GLU A 25 -0.12 13.38 2.13
C GLU A 25 0.40 14.80 1.89
N LYS A 26 1.70 14.93 1.64
CA LYS A 26 2.34 16.25 1.41
C LYS A 26 1.98 16.86 0.07
N ARG A 27 1.49 16.03 -0.86
CA ARG A 27 1.06 16.44 -2.19
C ARG A 27 -0.04 15.51 -2.67
N THR A 28 -1.21 16.06 -2.96
CA THR A 28 -2.36 15.30 -3.47
C THR A 28 -2.27 15.06 -4.98
N LYS A 29 -1.67 16.00 -5.73
CA LYS A 29 -1.55 15.91 -7.19
C LYS A 29 -0.48 14.90 -7.59
N LYS A 30 -0.83 14.00 -8.51
CA LYS A 30 0.11 13.04 -9.11
C LYS A 30 1.25 13.75 -9.84
N PHE A 31 2.42 13.13 -9.84
CA PHE A 31 3.55 13.57 -10.66
C PHE A 31 3.35 13.07 -12.09
N ILE A 32 3.02 13.98 -13.00
CA ILE A 32 2.78 13.68 -14.43
C ILE A 32 4.04 13.89 -15.26
N TRP A 33 4.15 13.20 -16.40
CA TRP A 33 5.21 13.49 -17.36
C TRP A 33 5.02 14.87 -17.98
N HIS A 34 6.12 15.61 -18.16
CA HIS A 34 6.16 16.85 -18.92
C HIS A 34 5.51 16.66 -20.31
N GLN A 35 4.59 17.55 -20.68
CA GLN A 35 3.83 17.57 -21.95
C GLN A 35 2.78 16.46 -22.15
N SER A 36 2.52 15.62 -21.14
CA SER A 36 1.46 14.59 -21.23
C SER A 36 0.05 15.16 -21.34
N ASP A 37 -0.14 16.42 -20.96
CA ASP A 37 -1.36 17.20 -21.14
C ASP A 37 -1.58 17.63 -22.60
N ARG A 38 -0.49 17.82 -23.37
CA ARG A 38 -0.56 18.30 -24.76
C ARG A 38 -0.61 17.20 -25.80
N TYR A 39 0.00 16.05 -25.52
CA TYR A 39 0.17 14.97 -26.50
C TYR A 39 -0.44 13.65 -26.00
N ILE A 40 -1.42 13.13 -26.75
CA ILE A 40 -2.11 11.86 -26.44
C ILE A 40 -1.13 10.66 -26.42
N LYS A 41 -0.07 10.70 -27.24
CA LYS A 41 0.97 9.66 -27.28
C LYS A 41 1.77 9.54 -25.98
N MET A 42 1.79 10.58 -25.14
CA MET A 42 2.54 10.59 -23.89
C MET A 42 1.64 10.19 -22.72
N LYS A 43 1.93 9.03 -22.12
CA LYS A 43 1.25 8.60 -20.90
C LYS A 43 1.62 9.53 -19.73
N PRO A 44 0.69 9.85 -18.81
CA PRO A 44 0.95 10.73 -17.66
C PRO A 44 1.80 10.08 -16.55
N ASN A 45 2.55 9.02 -16.85
CA ASN A 45 3.43 8.35 -15.88
C ASN A 45 4.74 9.13 -15.71
N TRP A 46 5.18 9.35 -14.47
CA TRP A 46 6.37 10.13 -14.19
C TRP A 46 7.62 9.60 -14.90
N ARG A 47 8.38 10.50 -15.55
CA ARG A 47 9.70 10.25 -16.13
C ARG A 47 10.62 11.42 -15.83
N LYS A 48 11.89 11.13 -15.51
CA LYS A 48 12.90 12.17 -15.25
C LYS A 48 13.29 12.83 -16.58
N PRO A 49 13.08 14.15 -16.75
CA PRO A 49 13.54 14.86 -17.95
C PRO A 49 15.07 14.92 -18.02
N ARG A 50 15.63 14.74 -19.23
CA ARG A 50 17.08 14.66 -19.48
C ARG A 50 17.64 15.76 -20.38
N GLY A 51 16.82 16.49 -21.14
CA GLY A 51 17.30 17.50 -22.09
C GLY A 51 17.89 18.73 -21.40
N THR A 52 18.98 19.27 -21.97
CA THR A 52 19.73 20.43 -21.45
C THR A 52 18.86 21.69 -21.37
N ASP A 53 18.05 21.95 -22.39
CA ASP A 53 17.20 23.14 -22.47
C ASP A 53 15.88 23.00 -21.71
N ASN A 54 15.64 21.85 -21.07
CA ASN A 54 14.37 21.62 -20.39
C ASN A 54 14.28 22.42 -19.08
N GLY A 55 13.37 23.39 -19.03
CA GLY A 55 13.10 24.20 -17.84
C GLY A 55 12.67 23.40 -16.61
N VAL A 56 12.03 22.22 -16.77
CA VAL A 56 11.71 21.31 -15.66
C VAL A 56 12.98 20.68 -15.09
N HIS A 57 13.91 20.27 -15.96
CA HIS A 57 15.20 19.71 -15.54
C HIS A 57 16.01 20.76 -14.75
N ARG A 58 15.99 22.00 -15.21
CA ARG A 58 16.62 23.17 -14.58
C ARG A 58 15.83 23.78 -13.41
N ARG A 59 14.62 23.26 -13.13
CA ARG A 59 13.74 23.67 -12.02
C ARG A 59 13.34 25.16 -12.03
N PHE A 60 13.02 25.69 -13.21
CA PHE A 60 12.49 27.05 -13.31
C PHE A 60 11.14 27.21 -12.60
N LYS A 61 10.90 28.43 -12.07
CA LYS A 61 9.63 28.79 -11.41
C LYS A 61 8.46 28.64 -12.39
N GLY A 62 7.31 28.18 -11.89
CA GLY A 62 6.09 27.99 -12.69
C GLY A 62 6.03 26.69 -13.50
N GLN A 63 7.09 25.88 -13.49
CA GLN A 63 7.11 24.57 -14.13
C GLN A 63 6.57 23.46 -13.22
N ILE A 64 6.29 22.29 -13.81
CA ILE A 64 5.91 21.10 -13.04
C ILE A 64 7.01 20.70 -12.06
N LEU A 65 6.61 20.36 -10.84
CA LEU A 65 7.53 19.99 -9.77
C LEU A 65 8.01 18.55 -9.94
N MET A 66 9.31 18.34 -9.78
CA MET A 66 9.90 17.00 -9.76
C MET A 66 9.67 16.30 -8.41
N PRO A 67 9.47 14.97 -8.38
CA PRO A 67 9.46 14.21 -7.15
C PRO A 67 10.85 14.26 -6.51
N ASN A 68 10.84 14.40 -5.20
CA ASN A 68 12.01 14.48 -4.33
C ASN A 68 11.71 13.73 -3.02
N VAL A 69 12.76 13.45 -2.24
CA VAL A 69 12.66 12.73 -0.95
C VAL A 69 11.77 13.48 0.05
N GLY A 70 11.69 14.82 -0.06
CA GLY A 70 10.88 15.67 0.82
C GLY A 70 9.38 15.38 0.74
N TYR A 71 8.87 14.90 -0.40
CA TYR A 71 7.48 14.46 -0.54
C TYR A 71 7.19 13.10 0.08
N GLY A 72 8.20 12.35 0.52
CA GLY A 72 7.99 11.09 1.22
C GLY A 72 7.17 11.31 2.49
N SER A 73 6.14 10.48 2.68
CA SER A 73 5.32 10.51 3.89
C SER A 73 6.13 9.98 5.09
N ASN A 74 5.67 10.24 6.33
CA ASN A 74 6.37 9.88 7.59
C ASN A 74 6.57 8.37 7.85
N LYS A 75 7.80 7.83 7.85
CA LYS A 75 8.11 6.37 7.98
C LYS A 75 7.15 5.51 8.83
N ASN A 76 6.64 6.03 9.94
CA ASN A 76 5.65 5.40 10.82
C ASN A 76 4.33 4.94 10.14
N TYR A 77 3.84 5.58 9.06
CA TYR A 77 2.61 5.12 8.37
C TYR A 77 2.83 3.93 7.41
N LYS A 78 4.08 3.68 6.96
CA LYS A 78 4.35 2.64 5.94
C LYS A 78 3.96 1.24 6.43
N ALA A 79 4.11 1.00 7.74
CA ALA A 79 3.74 -0.25 8.37
C ALA A 79 2.22 -0.41 8.58
N HIS A 80 1.46 0.68 8.73
CA HIS A 80 0.00 0.61 8.93
C HIS A 80 -0.74 0.11 7.69
N ALA A 81 -0.24 0.38 6.48
CA ALA A 81 -0.86 -0.08 5.24
C ALA A 81 -0.87 -1.61 5.10
N ALA A 82 0.07 -2.32 5.74
CA ALA A 82 0.19 -3.77 5.69
C ALA A 82 -0.94 -4.49 6.46
N GLN A 83 -1.58 -3.83 7.43
CA GLN A 83 -2.73 -4.42 8.14
C GLN A 83 -3.98 -4.52 7.24
N TRP A 84 -4.14 -3.61 6.27
CA TRP A 84 -5.31 -3.54 5.40
C TRP A 84 -5.24 -4.49 4.21
N LEU A 85 -4.04 -4.95 3.82
CA LEU A 85 -3.84 -5.91 2.73
C LEU A 85 -3.93 -7.38 3.18
N LEU A 86 -4.26 -7.62 4.45
CA LEU A 86 -4.45 -8.96 5.01
C LEU A 86 -5.90 -9.46 4.94
N GLU A 87 -6.79 -8.69 4.31
CA GLU A 87 -8.05 -9.22 3.77
C GLU A 87 -7.75 -9.96 2.46
N VAL A 88 -7.08 -11.11 2.59
CA VAL A 88 -7.03 -12.12 1.52
C VAL A 88 -8.48 -12.53 1.25
N PRO A 89 -8.95 -12.61 0.00
CA PRO A 89 -10.26 -13.20 -0.26
C PRO A 89 -10.24 -14.64 0.27
N VAL A 90 -10.99 -14.88 1.33
CA VAL A 90 -11.35 -16.25 1.73
C VAL A 90 -12.26 -16.76 0.61
N SER A 91 -11.68 -17.39 -0.40
CA SER A 91 -12.40 -18.26 -1.31
C SER A 91 -13.01 -19.37 -0.46
N ARG A 92 -14.27 -19.19 -0.08
CA ARG A 92 -15.03 -20.13 0.73
C ARG A 92 -15.76 -21.11 -0.21
N HIS A 93 -15.67 -22.39 0.15
CA HIS A 93 -16.35 -23.60 -0.37
C HIS A 93 -15.68 -24.24 -1.61
N GLN A 94 -15.34 -25.53 -1.63
CA GLN A 94 -15.97 -26.72 -1.02
C GLN A 94 -14.96 -27.71 -0.39
N GLY A 95 -15.44 -28.52 0.57
CA GLY A 95 -14.92 -29.87 0.83
C GLY A 95 -14.19 -30.11 2.15
N ALA A 96 -14.85 -29.91 3.30
CA ALA A 96 -14.45 -30.59 4.53
C ALA A 96 -15.29 -31.86 4.67
N GLU A 97 -14.65 -32.97 4.31
CA GLU A 97 -14.75 -34.30 4.89
C GLU A 97 -15.66 -34.38 6.13
N SER A 98 -16.87 -34.91 5.95
CA SER A 98 -17.66 -35.45 7.05
C SER A 98 -17.56 -36.98 6.98
N ALA A 99 -17.12 -37.60 8.07
CA ALA A 99 -16.99 -39.06 8.19
C ALA A 99 -18.33 -39.82 8.10
N ALA A 100 -19.45 -39.11 7.86
CA ALA A 100 -20.76 -39.70 7.59
C ALA A 100 -20.92 -40.13 6.13
N ASP A 101 -20.09 -39.64 5.20
CA ASP A 101 -20.16 -39.96 3.76
C ASP A 101 -19.48 -41.27 3.34
N MET A 102 -18.90 -42.04 4.28
CA MET A 102 -18.22 -43.31 3.96
C MET A 102 -19.04 -44.56 4.27
N GLN A 103 -20.22 -44.44 4.91
CA GLN A 103 -21.07 -45.60 5.26
C GLN A 103 -22.33 -45.78 4.41
N GLN A 104 -22.54 -44.95 3.38
CA GLN A 104 -23.68 -45.10 2.46
C GLN A 104 -23.31 -45.66 1.07
N ILE A 105 -22.03 -45.93 0.80
CA ILE A 105 -21.60 -46.46 -0.51
C ILE A 105 -21.46 -48.00 -0.51
N LEU A 106 -21.52 -48.67 0.66
CA LEU A 106 -21.33 -50.13 0.77
C LEU A 106 -22.61 -50.92 1.11
N LEU A 107 -23.81 -50.34 0.96
CA LEU A 107 -25.07 -51.09 1.16
C LEU A 107 -26.23 -50.65 0.25
N CYS A 108 -25.96 -50.37 -1.03
CA CYS A 108 -26.92 -50.43 -2.14
C CYS A 108 -26.24 -51.06 -3.35
#